data_AF-A0A913WSQ0-F1
#
_entry.id   AF-A0A913WSQ0-F1
#
_cell.length_a   1.000
_cell.length_b   1.000
_cell.length_c   1.000
_cell.angle_alpha   90.00
_cell.angle_beta   90.00
_cell.angle_gamma   90.00
#
_symmetry.space_group_name_H-M   'P 1'
#
loop_
_entity.id
_entity.type
_entity.pdbx_description
1 polymer ?
#
loop_
_entity_poly.entity_id
_entity_poly.type
_entity_poly.pdbx_seq_one_letter_code
_entity_poly.pdbx_strand_id
1 'polypeptide(L)'
;MDAVGRVVNDNRTLLLLVLVAGSLLWYQRQVFIAEQEQKHSLHRWLKEQGLDEYINNLNKAGVKNKENFSKLDISKFLHKYFPNLHGKKYSNSYHRLEIHILKLQNHLKIFYWLEHNGLEQYLDVLVDLGYSDMDDIKENLTQETIEKITRYEFTRNHLSRFEYALKKLRTEETSRPGGFWFRLLHYPIYIFLRVFWLIVWILRIVVKAMGFLLFSLYLIFKVSSIVRKTLNECQRRKTNLLNYAIGNYLYATRTRIRWHWSEPATVGQTMTFVIEVVL
;
A
#
# COMPACT_ATOMS: atom_id res chain seq x y z
N MET A 1 30.94 -7.21 34.14
CA MET A 1 29.66 -7.72 33.58
C MET A 1 29.02 -6.74 32.57
N ASP A 2 29.67 -5.64 32.15
CA ASP A 2 29.04 -4.57 31.36
C ASP A 2 29.24 -4.61 29.84
N ALA A 3 30.09 -5.52 29.33
CA ALA A 3 30.37 -5.65 27.90
C ALA A 3 29.28 -6.46 27.17
N VAL A 4 28.75 -7.50 27.84
CA VAL A 4 27.72 -8.38 27.26
C VAL A 4 26.38 -7.65 27.13
N GLY A 5 26.01 -6.83 28.12
CA GLY A 5 24.77 -6.04 28.07
C GLY A 5 24.74 -4.96 26.97
N ARG A 6 25.91 -4.43 26.57
CA ARG A 6 26.03 -3.44 25.49
C ARG A 6 25.94 -4.07 24.09
N VAL A 7 26.62 -5.19 23.87
CA VAL A 7 26.57 -5.92 22.58
C VAL A 7 25.15 -6.44 22.29
N VAL A 8 24.43 -6.91 23.31
CA VAL A 8 23.04 -7.37 23.15
C VAL A 8 22.09 -6.22 22.77
N ASN A 9 22.34 -5.00 23.24
CA ASN A 9 21.49 -3.84 22.95
C ASN A 9 21.73 -3.27 21.54
N ASP A 10 22.99 -3.24 21.07
CA ASP A 10 23.33 -2.84 19.71
C ASP A 10 22.78 -3.83 18.66
N ASN A 11 22.85 -5.14 18.95
CA ASN A 11 22.22 -6.15 18.09
C ASN A 11 20.69 -6.01 18.04
N ARG A 12 20.03 -5.67 19.16
CA ARG A 12 18.57 -5.45 19.18
C ARG A 12 18.14 -4.24 18.35
N THR A 13 18.89 -3.14 18.40
CA THR A 13 18.57 -1.94 17.61
C THR A 13 18.81 -2.15 16.10
N LEU A 14 19.87 -2.87 15.73
CA LEU A 14 20.12 -3.30 14.35
C LEU A 14 19.00 -4.21 13.83
N LEU A 15 18.56 -5.17 14.66
CA LEU A 15 17.49 -6.11 14.31
C LEU A 15 16.14 -5.38 14.15
N LEU A 16 15.84 -4.38 14.98
CA LEU A 16 14.66 -3.52 14.80
C LEU A 16 14.72 -2.71 13.50
N LEU A 17 15.87 -2.13 13.15
CA LEU A 17 16.02 -1.40 11.87
C LEU A 17 15.84 -2.33 10.66
N VAL A 18 16.39 -3.54 10.71
CA VAL A 18 16.21 -4.56 9.67
C VAL A 18 14.75 -4.99 9.56
N LEU A 19 14.04 -5.17 10.68
CA LEU A 19 12.60 -5.49 10.69
C LEU A 19 11.74 -4.35 10.13
N VAL A 20 12.08 -3.10 10.44
CA VAL A 20 11.36 -1.93 9.92
C VAL A 20 11.61 -1.76 8.42
N ALA A 21 12.86 -1.86 7.96
CA ALA A 21 13.18 -1.80 6.54
C ALA A 21 12.56 -2.99 5.77
N GLY A 22 12.62 -4.18 6.35
CA GLY A 22 11.99 -5.39 5.79
C GLY A 22 10.47 -5.27 5.68
N SER A 23 9.80 -4.72 6.69
CA SER A 23 8.34 -4.53 6.65
C SER A 23 7.93 -3.45 5.65
N LEU A 24 8.72 -2.38 5.48
CA LEU A 24 8.49 -1.38 4.44
C LEU A 24 8.65 -1.96 3.03
N LEU A 25 9.71 -2.74 2.78
CA LEU A 25 9.93 -3.41 1.50
C LEU A 25 8.84 -4.46 1.22
N TRP A 26 8.42 -5.20 2.23
CA TRP A 26 7.30 -6.13 2.14
C TRP A 26 6.00 -5.41 1.76
N TYR A 27 5.68 -4.31 2.45
CA TYR A 27 4.51 -3.50 2.15
C TYR A 27 4.54 -2.94 0.72
N GLN A 28 5.67 -2.36 0.28
CA GLN A 28 5.82 -1.87 -1.09
C GLN A 28 5.61 -2.98 -2.13
N ARG A 29 6.14 -4.18 -1.85
CA ARG A 29 5.93 -5.35 -2.71
C ARG A 29 4.45 -5.74 -2.78
N GLN A 30 3.73 -5.75 -1.66
CA GLN A 30 2.30 -6.05 -1.63
C GLN A 30 1.49 -5.03 -2.43
N VAL A 31 1.76 -3.74 -2.25
CA VAL A 31 1.12 -2.66 -3.03
C VAL A 31 1.38 -2.83 -4.53
N PHE A 32 2.62 -3.15 -4.91
CA PHE A 32 2.97 -3.40 -6.31
C PHE A 32 2.23 -4.61 -6.89
N ILE A 33 2.15 -5.72 -6.15
CA ILE A 33 1.41 -6.92 -6.58
C ILE A 33 -0.08 -6.58 -6.77
N ALA A 34 -0.69 -5.88 -5.81
CA ALA A 34 -2.08 -5.47 -5.90
C ALA A 34 -2.34 -4.54 -7.10
N GLU A 35 -1.45 -3.58 -7.39
CA GLU A 35 -1.56 -2.74 -8.59
C GLU A 35 -1.51 -3.56 -9.89
N GLN A 36 -0.61 -4.57 -9.97
CA GLN A 36 -0.52 -5.42 -11.15
C GLN A 36 -1.77 -6.30 -11.30
N GLU A 37 -2.30 -6.85 -10.21
CA GLU A 37 -3.51 -7.65 -10.23
C GLU A 37 -4.72 -6.84 -10.73
N GLN A 38 -4.90 -5.61 -10.23
CA GLN A 38 -5.95 -4.71 -10.72
C GLN A 38 -5.79 -4.40 -12.22
N LYS A 39 -4.56 -4.23 -12.69
CA LYS A 39 -4.26 -4.00 -14.11
C LYS A 39 -4.57 -5.21 -14.97
N HIS A 40 -4.18 -6.41 -14.53
CA HIS A 40 -4.50 -7.64 -15.23
C HIS A 40 -6.00 -7.92 -15.25
N SER A 41 -6.71 -7.63 -14.16
CA SER A 41 -8.18 -7.72 -14.07
C SER A 41 -8.87 -6.78 -15.08
N LEU A 42 -8.41 -5.53 -15.18
CA LEU A 42 -8.90 -4.60 -16.21
C LEU A 42 -8.63 -5.12 -17.62
N HIS A 43 -7.41 -5.58 -17.91
CA HIS A 43 -7.05 -6.08 -19.24
C HIS A 43 -7.86 -7.31 -19.65
N ARG A 44 -8.09 -8.24 -18.73
CA ARG A 44 -8.95 -9.41 -18.96
C ARG A 44 -10.38 -8.97 -19.29
N TRP A 45 -10.94 -8.09 -18.47
CA TRP A 45 -12.28 -7.55 -18.70
C TRP A 45 -12.39 -6.81 -20.05
N LEU A 46 -11.41 -5.98 -20.42
CA LEU A 46 -11.41 -5.29 -21.72
C LEU A 46 -11.42 -6.29 -22.88
N LYS A 47 -10.68 -7.40 -22.78
CA LYS A 47 -10.71 -8.46 -23.81
C LYS A 47 -12.06 -9.16 -23.89
N GLU A 48 -12.66 -9.50 -22.76
CA GLU A 48 -14.00 -10.11 -22.69
C GLU A 48 -15.07 -9.22 -23.32
N GLN A 49 -14.93 -7.90 -23.20
CA GLN A 49 -15.83 -6.92 -23.84
C GLN A 49 -15.42 -6.56 -25.29
N GLY A 50 -14.38 -7.19 -25.85
CA GLY A 50 -13.87 -6.93 -27.20
C GLY A 50 -13.19 -5.56 -27.40
N LEU A 51 -12.73 -4.92 -26.33
CA LEU A 51 -12.05 -3.61 -26.31
C LEU A 51 -10.52 -3.76 -26.27
N ASP A 52 -9.99 -4.86 -26.78
CA ASP A 52 -8.57 -5.20 -26.77
C ASP A 52 -7.71 -4.17 -27.51
N GLU A 53 -8.24 -3.60 -28.59
CA GLU A 53 -7.59 -2.55 -29.39
C GLU A 53 -7.24 -1.29 -28.58
N TYR A 54 -7.97 -1.00 -27.50
CA TYR A 54 -7.76 0.20 -26.68
C TYR A 54 -6.72 -0.02 -25.58
N ILE A 55 -6.35 -1.27 -25.25
CA ILE A 55 -5.52 -1.61 -24.08
C ILE A 55 -4.18 -0.85 -24.09
N ASN A 56 -3.48 -0.84 -25.22
CA ASN A 56 -2.17 -0.20 -25.32
C ASN A 56 -2.24 1.31 -25.08
N ASN A 57 -3.29 1.95 -25.61
CA ASN A 57 -3.49 3.39 -25.47
C ASN A 57 -4.01 3.77 -24.08
N LEU A 58 -4.83 2.93 -23.46
CA LEU A 58 -5.25 3.08 -22.06
C LEU A 58 -4.06 2.99 -21.09
N ASN A 59 -3.13 2.06 -21.32
CA ASN A 59 -1.90 1.96 -20.54
C ASN A 59 -1.05 3.24 -20.67
N LYS A 60 -0.90 3.78 -21.89
CA LYS A 60 -0.20 5.07 -22.12
C LYS A 60 -0.91 6.25 -21.46
N ALA A 61 -2.23 6.20 -21.34
CA ALA A 61 -3.04 7.18 -20.64
C ALA A 61 -2.96 7.09 -19.10
N GLY A 62 -2.29 6.08 -18.55
CA GLY A 62 -2.19 5.85 -17.12
C GLY A 62 -3.42 5.18 -16.51
N VAL A 63 -4.31 4.61 -17.33
CA VAL A 63 -5.49 3.88 -16.86
C VAL A 63 -5.07 2.47 -16.44
N LYS A 64 -4.91 2.28 -15.14
CA LYS A 64 -4.39 1.03 -14.56
C LYS A 64 -5.46 0.10 -13.97
N ASN A 65 -6.65 0.58 -13.62
CA ASN A 65 -7.67 -0.22 -12.95
C ASN A 65 -9.08 0.14 -13.45
N LYS A 66 -10.08 -0.69 -13.07
CA LYS A 66 -11.48 -0.53 -13.47
C LYS A 66 -12.07 0.82 -13.02
N GLU A 67 -11.71 1.30 -11.83
CA GLU A 67 -12.15 2.60 -11.31
C GLU A 67 -11.62 3.80 -12.11
N ASN A 68 -10.36 3.74 -12.57
CA ASN A 68 -9.79 4.79 -13.41
C ASN A 68 -10.39 4.75 -14.81
N PHE A 69 -10.69 3.56 -15.32
CA PHE A 69 -11.35 3.40 -16.61
C PHE A 69 -12.79 3.95 -16.58
N SER A 70 -13.54 3.72 -15.50
CA SER A 70 -14.91 4.22 -15.37
C SER A 70 -14.98 5.75 -15.28
N LYS A 71 -13.88 6.44 -14.98
CA LYS A 71 -13.77 7.92 -14.92
C LYS A 71 -13.08 8.52 -16.15
N LEU A 72 -12.83 7.71 -17.19
CA LEU A 72 -12.11 8.13 -18.38
C LEU A 72 -12.90 9.20 -19.15
N ASP A 73 -12.25 10.32 -19.45
CA ASP A 73 -12.76 11.29 -20.43
C ASP A 73 -12.52 10.73 -21.85
N ILE A 74 -13.58 10.18 -22.43
CA ILE A 74 -13.56 9.50 -23.74
C ILE A 74 -13.13 10.48 -24.85
N SER A 75 -13.65 11.71 -24.82
CA SER A 75 -13.37 12.72 -25.85
C SER A 75 -11.88 13.08 -25.85
N LYS A 76 -11.35 13.40 -24.67
CA LYS A 76 -9.92 13.70 -24.50
C LYS A 76 -9.03 12.51 -24.83
N PHE A 77 -9.46 11.30 -24.46
CA PHE A 77 -8.72 10.06 -24.73
C PHE A 77 -8.63 9.77 -26.24
N LEU A 78 -9.76 9.78 -26.94
CA LEU A 78 -9.81 9.49 -28.37
C LEU A 78 -9.05 10.55 -29.16
N HIS A 79 -9.20 11.83 -28.83
CA HIS A 79 -8.49 12.91 -29.52
C HIS A 79 -6.95 12.78 -29.37
N LYS A 80 -6.47 12.42 -28.17
CA LYS A 80 -5.04 12.32 -27.89
C LYS A 80 -4.37 11.06 -28.45
N TYR A 81 -5.02 9.90 -28.33
CA TYR A 81 -4.40 8.60 -28.63
C TYR A 81 -4.86 7.99 -29.96
N PHE A 82 -5.90 8.56 -30.57
CA PHE A 82 -6.42 8.14 -31.87
C PHE A 82 -6.69 9.37 -32.77
N PRO A 83 -5.65 10.16 -33.10
CA PRO A 83 -5.82 11.41 -33.86
C PRO A 83 -6.43 11.20 -35.25
N ASN A 84 -6.31 10.00 -35.82
CA ASN A 84 -6.82 9.65 -37.15
C ASN A 84 -8.29 9.20 -37.14
N LEU A 85 -8.94 9.12 -35.97
CA LEU A 85 -10.37 8.81 -35.87
C LEU A 85 -11.21 10.06 -36.19
N HIS A 86 -11.92 10.03 -37.31
CA HIS A 86 -12.82 11.12 -37.71
C HIS A 86 -14.19 10.59 -38.16
N GLY A 87 -15.18 11.49 -38.16
CA GLY A 87 -16.54 11.22 -38.65
C GLY A 87 -17.21 10.03 -37.94
N LYS A 88 -17.79 9.13 -38.73
CA LYS A 88 -18.55 7.97 -38.23
C LYS A 88 -17.71 7.02 -37.37
N LYS A 89 -16.42 6.85 -37.67
CA LYS A 89 -15.53 5.97 -36.89
C LYS A 89 -15.25 6.52 -35.49
N TYR A 90 -15.11 7.84 -35.37
CA TYR A 90 -14.99 8.51 -34.07
C TYR A 90 -16.24 8.32 -33.23
N SER A 91 -17.41 8.62 -33.81
CA SER A 91 -18.71 8.47 -33.11
C SER A 91 -18.97 7.03 -32.66
N ASN A 92 -18.68 6.04 -33.50
CA ASN A 92 -18.82 4.62 -33.13
C ASN A 92 -17.89 4.24 -31.98
N SER A 93 -16.62 4.66 -32.03
CA SER A 93 -15.65 4.37 -30.96
C SER A 93 -16.03 5.05 -29.64
N TYR A 94 -16.50 6.30 -29.74
CA TYR A 94 -16.99 7.06 -28.59
C TYR A 94 -18.16 6.34 -27.93
N HIS A 95 -19.20 6.02 -28.71
CA HIS A 95 -20.41 5.39 -28.18
C HIS A 95 -20.12 4.00 -27.60
N ARG A 96 -19.24 3.22 -28.25
CA ARG A 96 -18.82 1.92 -27.76
C ARG A 96 -18.12 2.03 -26.40
N LEU A 97 -17.17 2.94 -26.24
CA LEU A 97 -16.50 3.17 -24.96
C LEU A 97 -17.47 3.71 -23.90
N GLU A 98 -18.39 4.59 -24.29
CA GLU A 98 -19.40 5.19 -23.42
C GLU A 98 -20.31 4.14 -22.80
N ILE A 99 -20.85 3.22 -23.61
CA ILE A 99 -21.68 2.12 -23.11
C ILE A 99 -20.93 1.28 -22.07
N HIS A 100 -19.69 0.89 -22.36
CA HIS A 100 -18.91 0.05 -21.44
C HIS A 100 -18.48 0.81 -20.17
N ILE A 101 -18.20 2.11 -20.27
CA ILE A 101 -17.93 2.97 -19.11
C ILE A 101 -19.18 3.11 -18.25
N LEU A 102 -20.34 3.38 -18.82
CA LEU A 102 -21.62 3.46 -18.10
C LEU A 102 -21.94 2.14 -17.39
N LYS A 103 -21.81 1.01 -18.09
CA LYS A 103 -21.99 -0.33 -17.52
C LYS A 103 -21.07 -0.55 -16.32
N LEU A 104 -19.80 -0.18 -16.43
CA LEU A 104 -18.83 -0.33 -15.35
C LEU A 104 -19.10 0.63 -14.18
N GLN A 105 -19.51 1.86 -14.46
CA GLN A 105 -19.92 2.83 -13.44
C GLN A 105 -21.10 2.30 -12.63
N ASN A 106 -22.13 1.78 -13.29
CA ASN A 106 -23.29 1.22 -12.60
C ASN A 106 -22.92 -0.03 -11.80
N HIS A 107 -22.12 -0.93 -12.37
CA HIS A 107 -21.61 -2.10 -11.63
C HIS A 107 -20.83 -1.70 -10.37
N LEU A 108 -19.97 -0.67 -10.45
CA LEU A 108 -19.24 -0.15 -9.29
C LEU A 108 -20.17 0.51 -8.27
N LYS A 109 -21.21 1.25 -8.70
CA LYS A 109 -22.21 1.82 -7.78
C LYS A 109 -22.91 0.74 -6.98
N ILE A 110 -23.35 -0.34 -7.65
CA ILE A 110 -24.00 -1.49 -7.01
C ILE A 110 -23.03 -2.17 -6.04
N PHE A 111 -21.78 -2.41 -6.47
CA PHE A 111 -20.75 -2.99 -5.61
C PHE A 111 -20.52 -2.18 -4.33
N TYR A 112 -20.29 -0.87 -4.43
CA TYR A 112 -20.07 -0.03 -3.25
C TYR A 112 -21.31 0.06 -2.36
N TRP A 113 -22.52 0.07 -2.94
CA TRP A 113 -23.75 0.02 -2.17
C TRP A 113 -23.87 -1.29 -1.38
N LEU A 114 -23.56 -2.43 -2.00
CA LEU A 114 -23.57 -3.73 -1.34
C LEU A 114 -22.48 -3.83 -0.27
N GLU A 115 -21.24 -3.44 -0.57
CA GLU A 115 -20.09 -3.44 0.34
C GLU A 115 -20.38 -2.59 1.59
N HIS A 116 -20.97 -1.40 1.42
CA HIS A 116 -21.36 -0.53 2.54
C HIS A 116 -22.37 -1.19 3.48
N ASN A 117 -23.16 -2.15 2.98
CA ASN A 117 -24.14 -2.90 3.77
C ASN A 117 -23.63 -4.32 4.15
N GLY A 118 -22.39 -4.68 3.81
CA GLY A 118 -21.81 -6.01 4.04
C GLY A 118 -22.51 -7.12 3.25
N LEU A 119 -22.88 -6.82 2.00
CA LEU A 119 -23.66 -7.67 1.09
C LEU A 119 -22.94 -7.89 -0.25
N GLU A 120 -21.62 -7.62 -0.33
CA GLU A 120 -20.81 -7.63 -1.54
C GLU A 120 -20.90 -8.94 -2.34
N GLN A 121 -21.10 -10.07 -1.65
CA GLN A 121 -21.22 -11.40 -2.26
C GLN A 121 -22.45 -11.57 -3.18
N TYR A 122 -23.47 -10.72 -3.04
CA TYR A 122 -24.69 -10.80 -3.86
C TYR A 122 -24.58 -10.02 -5.18
N LEU A 123 -23.42 -9.39 -5.46
CA LEU A 123 -23.25 -8.59 -6.67
C LEU A 123 -23.50 -9.40 -7.95
N ASP A 124 -22.82 -10.53 -8.08
CA ASP A 124 -22.90 -11.36 -9.29
C ASP A 124 -24.33 -11.90 -9.48
N VAL A 125 -24.98 -12.33 -8.40
CA VAL A 125 -26.36 -12.82 -8.43
C VAL A 125 -27.34 -11.72 -8.89
N LEU A 126 -27.17 -10.49 -8.43
CA LEU A 126 -28.02 -9.37 -8.87
C LEU A 126 -27.80 -9.04 -10.34
N VAL A 127 -26.55 -9.04 -10.80
CA VAL A 127 -26.22 -8.79 -12.22
C VAL A 127 -26.80 -9.90 -13.10
N ASP A 128 -26.71 -11.16 -12.69
CA ASP A 128 -27.26 -12.31 -13.42
C ASP A 128 -28.79 -12.28 -13.51
N LEU A 129 -29.45 -11.73 -12.48
CA LEU A 129 -30.89 -11.50 -12.47
C LEU A 129 -31.33 -10.27 -13.29
N GLY A 130 -30.38 -9.56 -13.91
CA GLY A 130 -30.65 -8.42 -14.79
C GLY A 130 -30.66 -7.06 -14.09
N TYR A 131 -30.32 -6.99 -12.80
CA TYR A 131 -30.20 -5.74 -12.07
C TYR A 131 -28.85 -5.09 -12.37
N SER A 132 -28.80 -4.33 -13.47
CA SER A 132 -27.57 -3.70 -13.98
C SER A 132 -27.44 -2.21 -13.65
N ASP A 133 -28.51 -1.59 -13.14
CA ASP A 133 -28.54 -0.20 -12.67
C ASP A 133 -29.09 -0.11 -11.24
N MET A 134 -28.69 0.94 -10.51
CA MET A 134 -29.23 1.29 -9.21
C MET A 134 -30.72 1.65 -9.27
N ASP A 135 -31.17 2.28 -10.37
CA ASP A 135 -32.57 2.62 -10.57
C ASP A 135 -33.43 1.35 -10.70
N ASP A 136 -32.94 0.35 -11.44
CA ASP A 136 -33.59 -0.96 -11.56
C ASP A 136 -33.68 -1.67 -10.21
N ILE A 137 -32.61 -1.63 -9.40
CA ILE A 137 -32.63 -2.19 -8.04
C ILE A 137 -33.67 -1.48 -7.19
N LYS A 138 -33.74 -0.15 -7.27
CA LYS A 138 -34.64 0.64 -6.45
C LYS A 138 -36.11 0.38 -6.82
N GLU A 139 -36.44 0.38 -8.10
CA GLU A 139 -37.82 0.32 -8.60
C GLU A 139 -38.32 -1.12 -8.73
N ASN A 140 -37.47 -2.04 -9.20
CA ASN A 140 -37.90 -3.38 -9.63
C ASN A 140 -37.45 -4.51 -8.70
N LEU A 141 -36.57 -4.25 -7.71
CA LEU A 141 -36.18 -5.30 -6.77
C LEU A 141 -37.29 -5.54 -5.74
N THR A 142 -37.96 -6.68 -5.84
CA THR A 142 -39.03 -7.06 -4.91
C THR A 142 -38.47 -7.77 -3.67
N GLN A 143 -39.23 -7.72 -2.58
CA GLN A 143 -38.90 -8.47 -1.36
C GLN A 143 -38.87 -9.98 -1.63
N GLU A 144 -39.74 -10.49 -2.50
CA GLU A 144 -39.75 -11.90 -2.91
C GLU A 144 -38.43 -12.30 -3.59
N THR A 145 -37.89 -11.45 -4.46
CA THR A 145 -36.59 -11.69 -5.10
C THR A 145 -35.45 -11.72 -4.08
N ILE A 146 -35.45 -10.79 -3.11
CA ILE A 146 -34.43 -10.77 -2.03
C ILE A 146 -34.53 -12.01 -1.16
N GLU A 147 -35.74 -12.42 -0.78
CA GLU A 147 -35.95 -13.66 -0.03
C GLU A 147 -35.43 -14.87 -0.79
N LYS A 148 -35.66 -14.95 -2.11
CA LYS A 148 -35.11 -16.04 -2.93
C LYS A 148 -33.59 -16.04 -2.90
N ILE A 149 -32.94 -14.91 -3.16
CA ILE A 149 -31.47 -14.81 -3.20
C ILE A 149 -30.84 -15.14 -1.83
N THR A 150 -31.42 -14.61 -0.75
CA THR A 150 -30.87 -14.77 0.61
C THR A 150 -31.22 -16.10 1.27
N ARG A 151 -32.25 -16.83 0.79
CA ARG A 151 -32.61 -18.17 1.29
C ARG A 151 -31.58 -19.23 0.91
N TYR A 152 -30.97 -19.12 -0.27
CA TYR A 152 -30.03 -20.12 -0.77
C TYR A 152 -28.59 -19.90 -0.27
N GLU A 153 -28.27 -18.66 0.14
CA GLU A 153 -26.90 -18.29 0.52
C GLU A 153 -26.88 -17.50 1.85
N PHE A 154 -26.41 -18.19 2.89
CA PHE A 154 -25.80 -17.65 4.10
C PHE A 154 -26.64 -16.71 4.99
N THR A 155 -26.91 -17.20 6.21
CA THR A 155 -27.26 -16.46 7.43
C THR A 155 -28.56 -15.65 7.42
N ARG A 156 -29.48 -15.94 8.36
CA ARG A 156 -30.73 -15.17 8.60
C ARG A 156 -30.54 -13.65 8.77
N ASN A 157 -29.32 -13.19 9.04
CA ASN A 157 -28.97 -11.79 9.22
C ASN A 157 -28.81 -11.01 7.88
N HIS A 158 -28.65 -11.69 6.76
CA HIS A 158 -28.46 -11.01 5.46
C HIS A 158 -29.77 -10.49 4.88
N LEU A 159 -30.87 -11.25 5.03
CA LEU A 159 -32.20 -10.82 4.61
C LEU A 159 -32.58 -9.48 5.25
N SER A 160 -32.47 -9.37 6.58
CA SER A 160 -32.82 -8.13 7.29
C SER A 160 -31.90 -6.95 6.92
N ARG A 161 -30.60 -7.19 6.68
CA ARG A 161 -29.67 -6.17 6.20
C ARG A 161 -30.01 -5.71 4.78
N PHE A 162 -30.34 -6.63 3.89
CA PHE A 162 -30.70 -6.35 2.51
C PHE A 162 -32.01 -5.57 2.45
N GLU A 163 -33.04 -6.00 3.19
CA GLU A 163 -34.30 -5.28 3.32
C GLU A 163 -34.11 -3.87 3.88
N TYR A 164 -33.27 -3.72 4.90
CA TYR A 164 -32.91 -2.42 5.45
C TYR A 164 -32.20 -1.54 4.42
N ALA A 165 -31.22 -2.09 3.71
CA ALA A 165 -30.47 -1.38 2.67
C ALA A 165 -31.38 -0.91 1.53
N LEU A 166 -32.30 -1.78 1.07
CA LEU A 166 -33.27 -1.43 0.02
C LEU A 166 -34.27 -0.38 0.52
N LYS A 167 -34.78 -0.51 1.75
CA LYS A 167 -35.65 0.49 2.35
C LYS A 167 -34.96 1.84 2.46
N LYS A 168 -33.71 1.86 2.93
CA LYS A 168 -32.89 3.07 3.00
C LYS A 168 -32.70 3.71 1.62
N LEU A 169 -32.35 2.91 0.60
CA LEU A 169 -32.19 3.35 -0.78
C LEU A 169 -33.47 4.00 -1.34
N ARG A 170 -34.64 3.41 -1.05
CA ARG A 170 -35.94 3.97 -1.45
C ARG A 170 -36.31 5.24 -0.69
N THR A 171 -35.97 5.30 0.60
CA THR A 171 -36.36 6.39 1.50
C THR A 171 -35.45 7.62 1.38
N GLU A 172 -34.18 7.43 0.99
CA GLU A 172 -33.21 8.52 0.77
C GLU A 172 -33.64 9.47 -0.36
N GLU A 173 -34.51 9.05 -1.28
CA GLU A 173 -35.01 9.95 -2.33
C GLU A 173 -36.38 10.59 -2.04
N THR A 174 -37.23 9.95 -1.22
CA THR A 174 -38.39 10.65 -0.60
C THR A 174 -37.95 11.70 0.42
N SER A 175 -36.68 11.61 0.83
CA SER A 175 -35.96 12.62 1.61
C SER A 175 -35.00 13.38 0.69
N ARG A 176 -35.45 13.86 -0.47
CA ARG A 176 -34.93 15.14 -0.95
C ARG A 176 -35.57 16.21 -0.08
N PRO A 177 -34.91 16.76 0.97
CA PRO A 177 -35.25 18.09 1.40
C PRO A 177 -34.83 19.00 0.24
N GLY A 178 -35.75 19.20 -0.70
CA GLY A 178 -35.76 20.33 -1.62
C GLY A 178 -35.99 21.65 -0.87
N GLY A 179 -35.41 21.80 0.32
CA GLY A 179 -35.53 22.97 1.15
C GLY A 179 -34.14 23.53 1.36
N PHE A 180 -33.84 24.60 0.63
CA PHE A 180 -32.93 25.71 0.96
C PHE A 180 -32.21 25.64 2.33
N TRP A 181 -32.93 25.33 3.40
CA TRP A 181 -32.45 25.11 4.78
C TRP A 181 -31.37 24.02 4.96
N PHE A 182 -31.43 22.88 4.28
CA PHE A 182 -30.39 21.83 4.41
C PHE A 182 -29.07 22.27 3.77
N ARG A 183 -29.10 23.01 2.65
CA ARG A 183 -27.87 23.60 2.07
C ARG A 183 -27.28 24.70 2.95
N LEU A 184 -28.12 25.52 3.58
CA LEU A 184 -27.64 26.64 4.41
C LEU A 184 -26.91 26.18 5.68
N LEU A 185 -27.38 25.10 6.30
CA LEU A 185 -26.83 24.60 7.58
C LEU A 185 -25.72 23.56 7.38
N HIS A 186 -25.85 22.66 6.40
CA HIS A 186 -24.88 21.57 6.23
C HIS A 186 -23.62 22.00 5.48
N TYR A 187 -23.70 22.98 4.57
CA TYR A 187 -22.54 23.46 3.81
C TYR A 187 -21.44 24.10 4.68
N PRO A 188 -21.73 25.00 5.65
CA PRO A 188 -20.71 25.51 6.55
C PRO A 188 -20.16 24.42 7.48
N ILE A 189 -20.99 23.51 7.98
CA ILE A 189 -20.55 22.38 8.83
C ILE A 189 -19.64 21.42 8.05
N TYR A 190 -19.99 21.12 6.80
CA TYR A 190 -19.19 20.27 5.90
C TYR A 190 -17.86 20.93 5.55
N ILE A 191 -17.85 22.24 5.24
CA ILE A 191 -16.61 23.00 5.03
C ILE A 191 -15.76 22.97 6.30
N PHE A 192 -16.34 23.22 7.47
CA PHE A 192 -15.64 23.16 8.75
C PHE A 192 -15.05 21.78 9.02
N LEU A 193 -15.81 20.71 8.83
CA LEU A 193 -15.33 19.33 8.99
C LEU A 193 -14.21 18.99 8.02
N ARG A 194 -14.31 19.43 6.76
CA ARG A 194 -13.30 19.19 5.73
C ARG A 194 -12.02 19.98 6.01
N VAL A 195 -12.13 21.24 6.41
CA VAL A 195 -10.99 22.08 6.83
C VAL A 195 -10.37 21.53 8.11
N PHE A 196 -11.18 21.10 9.08
CA PHE A 196 -10.72 20.46 10.30
C PHE A 196 -9.95 19.16 10.01
N TRP A 197 -10.47 18.31 9.12
CA TRP A 197 -9.75 17.11 8.69
C TRP A 197 -8.44 17.43 7.97
N LEU A 198 -8.39 18.49 7.15
CA LEU A 198 -7.15 18.96 6.54
C LEU A 198 -6.14 19.46 7.60
N ILE A 199 -6.59 20.21 8.60
CA ILE A 199 -5.75 20.67 9.71
C ILE A 199 -5.20 19.49 10.51
N VAL A 200 -6.04 18.50 10.85
CA VAL A 200 -5.61 17.26 11.53
C VAL A 200 -4.60 16.50 10.68
N TRP A 201 -4.80 16.44 9.36
CA TRP A 201 -3.87 15.77 8.44
C TRP A 201 -2.51 16.50 8.38
N ILE A 202 -2.51 17.82 8.27
CA ILE A 202 -1.30 18.65 8.32
C ILE A 202 -0.59 18.47 9.67
N LEU A 203 -1.32 18.53 10.79
CA LEU A 203 -0.76 18.34 12.12
C LEU A 203 -0.10 16.97 12.27
N ARG A 204 -0.73 15.89 11.75
CA ARG A 204 -0.14 14.55 11.73
C ARG A 204 1.15 14.50 10.91
N ILE A 205 1.24 15.21 9.79
CA ILE A 205 2.46 15.30 8.98
C ILE A 205 3.55 16.04 9.74
N VAL A 206 3.22 17.18 10.36
CA VAL A 206 4.18 17.97 11.14
C VAL A 206 4.73 17.17 12.31
N VAL A 207 3.87 16.46 13.07
CA VAL A 207 4.30 15.61 14.18
C VAL A 207 5.21 14.48 13.68
N LYS A 208 4.87 13.83 12.57
CA LYS A 208 5.73 12.81 11.95
C LYS A 208 7.07 13.37 11.48
N ALA A 209 7.07 14.55 10.85
CA ALA A 209 8.27 15.23 10.39
C ALA A 209 9.16 15.65 11.56
N MET A 210 8.59 16.17 12.64
CA MET A 210 9.30 16.50 13.87
C MET A 210 9.89 15.25 14.52
N GLY A 211 9.12 14.15 14.57
CA GLY A 211 9.62 12.85 15.02
C GLY A 211 10.79 12.35 14.18
N PHE A 212 10.70 12.49 12.85
CA PHE A 212 11.78 12.12 11.94
C PHE A 212 13.03 13.00 12.13
N LEU A 213 12.86 14.31 12.34
CA LEU A 213 13.97 15.23 12.62
C LEU A 213 14.65 14.93 13.96
N LEU A 214 13.88 14.66 15.01
CA LEU A 214 14.44 14.28 16.31
C LEU A 214 15.15 12.92 16.23
N PHE A 215 14.57 11.98 15.49
CA PHE A 215 15.18 10.67 15.26
C PHE A 215 16.46 10.76 14.42
N SER A 216 16.49 11.60 13.39
CA SER A 216 17.69 11.82 12.56
C SER A 216 18.79 12.52 13.35
N LEU A 217 18.47 13.53 14.18
CA LEU A 217 19.43 14.17 15.07
C LEU A 217 19.98 13.18 16.12
N TYR A 218 19.11 12.35 16.70
CA TYR A 218 19.52 11.28 17.61
C TYR A 218 20.47 10.29 16.93
N LEU A 219 20.16 9.87 15.70
CA LEU A 219 21.02 9.00 14.90
C LEU A 219 22.37 9.65 14.61
N ILE A 220 22.39 10.92 14.17
CA ILE A 220 23.62 11.66 13.92
C ILE A 220 24.48 11.72 15.19
N PHE A 221 23.89 12.01 16.34
CA PHE A 221 24.63 12.07 17.61
C PHE A 221 25.19 10.70 18.01
N LYS A 222 24.39 9.64 17.88
CA LYS A 222 24.81 8.26 18.17
C LYS A 222 25.91 7.79 17.23
N VAL A 223 25.73 7.94 15.92
CA VAL A 223 26.73 7.59 14.90
C VAL A 223 28.00 8.39 15.11
N SER A 224 27.92 9.71 15.35
CA SER A 224 29.10 10.54 15.62
C SER A 224 29.84 10.15 16.90
N SER A 225 29.13 9.67 17.92
CA SER A 225 29.74 9.13 19.14
C SER A 225 30.44 7.80 18.87
N ILE A 226 29.81 6.92 18.10
CA ILE A 226 30.38 5.63 17.71
C ILE A 226 31.63 5.88 16.86
N VAL A 227 31.53 6.64 15.77
CA VAL A 227 32.66 6.94 14.86
C VAL A 227 33.82 7.56 15.62
N ARG A 228 33.59 8.52 16.55
CA ARG A 228 34.67 9.09 17.36
C ARG A 228 35.37 8.03 18.22
N LYS A 229 34.62 7.12 18.84
CA LYS A 229 35.20 6.01 19.60
C LYS A 229 35.98 5.04 18.70
N THR A 230 35.42 4.68 17.54
CA THR A 230 36.08 3.78 16.58
C THR A 230 37.36 4.41 16.02
N LEU A 231 37.33 5.70 15.73
CA LEU A 231 38.45 6.44 15.16
C LEU A 231 39.59 6.60 16.18
N ASN A 232 39.27 6.83 17.46
CA ASN A 232 40.27 6.81 18.54
C ASN A 232 40.92 5.42 18.70
N GLU A 233 40.15 4.34 18.60
CA GLU A 233 40.70 2.97 18.62
C GLU A 233 41.53 2.65 17.37
N CYS A 234 41.09 3.12 16.20
CA CYS A 234 41.82 3.00 14.94
C CYS A 234 43.17 3.73 14.98
N GLN A 235 43.21 4.94 15.54
CA GLN A 235 44.45 5.69 15.76
C GLN A 235 45.39 4.95 16.71
N ARG A 236 44.85 4.41 17.81
CA ARG A 236 45.64 3.60 18.76
C ARG A 236 46.25 2.35 18.11
N ARG A 237 45.53 1.74 17.16
CA ARG A 237 45.95 0.51 16.47
C ARG A 237 46.66 0.75 15.13
N LYS A 238 46.84 2.02 14.70
CA LYS A 238 47.35 2.41 13.38
C LYS A 238 46.62 1.69 12.22
N THR A 239 45.30 1.56 12.31
CA THR A 239 44.44 0.90 11.29
C THR A 239 43.42 1.86 10.70
N ASN A 240 42.97 1.60 9.46
CA ASN A 240 41.90 2.38 8.84
C ASN A 240 40.51 1.91 9.31
N LEU A 241 39.54 2.84 9.33
CA LEU A 241 38.20 2.63 9.90
C LEU A 241 37.41 1.50 9.21
N LEU A 242 37.58 1.37 7.89
CA LEU A 242 36.99 0.30 7.09
C LEU A 242 37.59 -1.07 7.43
N ASN A 243 38.91 -1.15 7.63
CA ASN A 243 39.58 -2.39 8.04
C ASN A 243 39.19 -2.81 9.46
N TYR A 244 38.97 -1.85 10.36
CA TYR A 244 38.46 -2.13 11.70
C TYR A 244 37.00 -2.65 11.66
N ALA A 245 36.12 -2.00 10.88
CA ALA A 245 34.71 -2.40 10.77
C ALA A 245 34.50 -3.79 10.16
N ILE A 246 35.36 -4.19 9.22
CA ILE A 246 35.35 -5.51 8.57
C ILE A 246 36.08 -6.57 9.44
N GLY A 247 36.70 -6.17 10.56
CA GLY A 247 37.45 -7.08 11.44
C GLY A 247 38.85 -7.43 10.94
N ASN A 248 39.34 -6.76 9.90
CA ASN A 248 40.62 -7.00 9.23
C ASN A 248 41.76 -6.16 9.85
N TYR A 249 41.80 -6.08 11.19
CA TYR A 249 42.80 -5.30 11.94
C TYR A 249 43.98 -6.15 12.44
N LEU A 250 43.91 -7.48 12.31
CA LEU A 250 45.00 -8.40 12.57
C LEU A 250 45.67 -8.76 11.23
N TYR A 251 46.63 -7.94 10.80
CA TYR A 251 47.49 -8.32 9.68
C TYR A 251 48.46 -9.40 10.14
N ALA A 252 48.39 -10.60 9.53
CA ALA A 252 49.30 -11.71 9.82
C ALA A 252 50.79 -11.33 9.70
N THR A 253 51.11 -10.34 8.87
CA THR A 253 52.46 -9.79 8.67
C THR A 253 52.97 -8.92 9.82
N ARG A 254 52.10 -8.48 10.74
CA ARG A 254 52.44 -7.61 11.90
C ARG A 254 52.16 -8.27 13.24
N THR A 255 51.86 -9.56 13.24
CA THR A 255 51.67 -10.35 14.44
C THR A 255 52.88 -11.23 14.65
N ARG A 256 53.49 -11.16 15.84
CA ARG A 256 54.52 -12.11 16.25
C ARG A 256 53.89 -13.12 17.20
N ILE A 257 54.08 -14.40 16.89
CA ILE A 257 53.68 -15.48 17.79
C ILE A 257 54.83 -15.65 18.78
N ARG A 258 54.55 -15.40 20.06
CA ARG A 258 55.49 -15.67 21.15
C ARG A 258 55.07 -16.94 21.85
N TRP A 259 55.90 -17.96 21.67
CA TRP A 259 55.79 -19.20 22.44
C TRP A 259 56.35 -18.93 23.84
N HIS A 260 55.51 -19.09 24.86
CA HIS A 260 55.93 -18.96 26.25
C HIS A 260 56.55 -20.29 26.70
N TRP A 261 57.74 -20.59 26.20
CA TRP A 261 58.41 -21.84 26.55
C TRP A 261 59.93 -21.67 26.64
N SER A 262 60.51 -22.20 27.70
CA SER A 262 61.93 -22.04 28.05
C SER A 262 62.71 -23.35 28.09
N GLU A 263 62.08 -24.53 27.87
CA GLU A 263 62.70 -25.86 28.02
C GLU A 263 62.36 -26.77 26.81
N PRO A 264 62.78 -28.05 26.69
CA PRO A 264 62.28 -28.93 25.60
C PRO A 264 61.00 -29.68 26.00
N ALA A 265 59.99 -29.70 25.11
CA ALA A 265 58.68 -30.32 25.40
C ALA A 265 58.76 -31.86 25.45
N THR A 266 58.19 -32.46 26.50
CA THR A 266 57.93 -33.90 26.59
C THR A 266 56.57 -34.23 25.97
N VAL A 267 56.47 -35.38 25.29
CA VAL A 267 55.28 -35.79 24.53
C VAL A 267 54.06 -35.91 25.46
N GLY A 268 53.00 -35.15 25.20
CA GLY A 268 51.71 -35.23 25.91
C GLY A 268 51.19 -33.94 26.56
N GLN A 269 51.90 -32.81 26.47
CA GLN A 269 51.47 -31.53 27.07
C GLN A 269 50.82 -30.57 26.07
N THR A 270 49.82 -29.82 26.52
CA THR A 270 49.10 -28.80 25.74
C THR A 270 49.90 -27.51 25.67
N MET A 271 50.20 -27.05 24.46
CA MET A 271 51.01 -25.84 24.24
C MET A 271 50.14 -24.58 24.19
N THR A 272 50.61 -23.50 24.81
CA THR A 272 49.99 -22.17 24.75
C THR A 272 50.92 -21.19 24.03
N PHE A 273 50.35 -20.40 23.13
CA PHE A 273 51.04 -19.33 22.43
C PHE A 273 50.26 -18.03 22.56
N VAL A 274 50.98 -16.92 22.55
CA VAL A 274 50.39 -15.58 22.57
C VAL A 274 50.65 -14.93 21.22
N ILE A 275 49.59 -14.40 20.60
CA ILE A 275 49.68 -13.58 19.39
C ILE A 275 49.81 -12.12 19.82
N GLU A 276 51.00 -11.57 19.68
CA GLU A 276 51.28 -10.16 19.99
C GLU A 276 51.33 -9.34 18.69
N VAL A 277 50.76 -8.13 18.70
CA VAL A 277 50.85 -7.20 17.57
C VAL A 277 52.13 -6.39 17.72
N VAL A 278 53.03 -6.46 16.72
CA VAL A 278 54.27 -5.67 16.66
C VAL A 278 53.94 -4.30 16.07
N LEU A 279 54.17 -3.25 16.85
CA LEU A 279 53.80 -1.84 16.55
C LEU A 279 54.74 -1.13 15.57
#